data_AF-A0A5J4UN26-F1
#
_entry.id   AF-A0A5J4UN26-F1
#
_cell.length_a   1.000
_cell.length_b   1.000
_cell.length_c   1.000
_cell.angle_alpha   90.00
_cell.angle_beta   90.00
_cell.angle_gamma   90.00
#
_symmetry.space_group_name_H-M   'P 1'
#
loop_
_entity.id
_entity.type
_entity.pdbx_description
1 polymer ?
#
loop_
_entity_poly.entity_id
_entity_poly.type
_entity_poly.pdbx_seq_one_letter_code
_entity_poly.pdbx_strand_id
1 'polypeptide(L)'
;MEEYLTMASRGEDIQSNIKSSITGTIAYWNDAEPHNQGQYWYFWLQPSGKFSSHSEPWICLVVDENIPSIDMLKTAAESKSNQEFELNVLIMPRQPDYLQFVVSKDDEVKQIFSRVPTIKVSDLNGIQLNPIIQPTETQLIQIHPVEEWILIVKWIGDLYEDDLKLLFNPLGAESVVMLKTEVETYERQAQINFKTQLDAQTALDQTNNKIIKGSVLEIEMQQQQINDQIKCLGELLYEQIEKIDKLNAGKITDILLEHDIQDLVKMLEDPHQLLSKVQKAKKDLGIAVANEQAPLGSIKPEVIFPDQETAHQQGNAIIHALDNYNHTTIAYKPVITKGIVRFEGIFYNYKDFPYQIGISESSVTFIPKKEPGDLL
;
A
#
# COMPACT_ATOMS: atom_id res chain seq x y z
N MET A 1 8.71 -34.98 -2.09
CA MET A 1 9.36 -33.88 -2.84
C MET A 1 10.76 -33.58 -2.33
N GLU A 2 10.95 -33.22 -1.05
CA GLU A 2 12.27 -32.83 -0.50
C GLU A 2 13.37 -33.89 -0.66
N GLU A 3 13.07 -35.13 -0.27
CA GLU A 3 13.97 -36.28 -0.46
C GLU A 3 14.31 -36.51 -1.93
N TYR A 4 13.33 -36.37 -2.83
CA TYR A 4 13.52 -36.49 -4.28
C TYR A 4 14.49 -35.42 -4.82
N LEU A 5 14.30 -34.15 -4.45
CA LEU A 5 15.20 -33.06 -4.87
C LEU A 5 16.60 -33.21 -4.28
N THR A 6 16.69 -33.71 -3.04
CA THR A 6 17.97 -34.00 -2.39
C THR A 6 18.73 -35.11 -3.12
N MET A 7 18.09 -36.24 -3.43
CA MET A 7 18.69 -37.33 -4.21
C MET A 7 19.06 -36.88 -5.62
N ALA A 8 18.21 -36.07 -6.26
CA ALA A 8 18.47 -35.49 -7.57
C ALA A 8 19.72 -34.60 -7.59
N SER A 9 19.93 -33.78 -6.56
CA SER A 9 21.13 -32.92 -6.45
C SER A 9 22.43 -33.72 -6.30
N ARG A 10 22.34 -34.95 -5.75
CA ARG A 10 23.47 -35.87 -5.58
C ARG A 10 23.72 -36.78 -6.78
N GLY A 11 22.86 -36.71 -7.81
CA GLY A 11 22.93 -37.57 -8.99
C GLY A 11 22.60 -39.03 -8.71
N GLU A 12 21.84 -39.31 -7.65
CA GLU A 12 21.42 -40.66 -7.27
C GLU A 12 20.26 -41.15 -8.15
N ASP A 13 20.11 -42.47 -8.26
CA ASP A 13 18.95 -43.09 -8.92
C ASP A 13 17.67 -42.77 -8.12
N ILE A 14 16.64 -42.30 -8.83
CA ILE A 14 15.42 -41.80 -8.20
C ILE A 14 14.21 -42.61 -8.63
N GLN A 15 13.34 -42.94 -7.67
CA GLN A 15 12.03 -43.53 -7.98
C GLN A 15 11.16 -42.50 -8.71
N SER A 16 10.82 -42.80 -9.97
CA SER A 16 9.93 -41.99 -10.81
C SER A 16 8.48 -42.47 -10.74
N ASN A 17 7.56 -41.70 -11.34
CA ASN A 17 6.12 -41.95 -11.40
C ASN A 17 5.39 -41.84 -10.05
N ILE A 18 5.85 -40.92 -9.19
CA ILE A 18 5.24 -40.65 -7.89
C ILE A 18 4.50 -39.31 -7.96
N LYS A 19 3.27 -39.25 -7.43
CA LYS A 19 2.55 -37.98 -7.24
C LYS A 19 3.07 -37.26 -6.00
N SER A 20 3.28 -35.95 -6.11
CA SER A 20 3.73 -35.09 -5.00
C SER A 20 3.21 -33.66 -5.18
N SER A 21 3.53 -32.76 -4.25
CA SER A 21 3.24 -31.33 -4.34
C SER A 21 4.53 -30.52 -4.25
N ILE A 22 4.59 -29.42 -5.02
CA ILE A 22 5.69 -28.46 -4.99
C ILE A 22 5.16 -27.03 -5.11
N THR A 23 5.87 -26.12 -4.45
CA THR A 23 5.62 -24.69 -4.52
C THR A 23 6.72 -24.00 -5.30
N GLY A 24 6.38 -23.08 -6.20
CA GLY A 24 7.36 -22.34 -6.96
C GLY A 24 6.78 -21.25 -7.85
N THR A 25 7.67 -20.43 -8.41
CA THR A 25 7.34 -19.45 -9.45
C THR A 25 7.57 -20.05 -10.82
N ILE A 26 6.80 -19.63 -11.81
CA ILE A 26 6.84 -20.19 -13.16
C ILE A 26 7.34 -19.17 -14.20
N ALA A 27 8.05 -19.68 -15.19
CA ALA A 27 8.51 -18.94 -16.35
C ALA A 27 8.38 -19.80 -17.61
N TYR A 28 8.42 -19.18 -18.79
CA TYR A 28 8.43 -19.95 -20.03
C TYR A 28 9.70 -20.78 -20.19
N TRP A 29 9.56 -21.99 -20.76
CA TRP A 29 10.65 -22.93 -20.95
C TRP A 29 11.76 -22.42 -21.88
N ASN A 30 11.39 -21.67 -22.91
CA ASN A 30 12.33 -21.02 -23.83
C ASN A 30 12.09 -19.51 -23.82
N ASP A 31 13.10 -18.72 -24.19
CA ASP A 31 12.97 -17.27 -24.33
C ASP A 31 12.11 -16.82 -25.53
N ALA A 32 11.80 -17.74 -26.45
CA ALA A 32 11.02 -17.49 -27.66
C ALA A 32 9.92 -18.56 -27.86
N GLU A 33 8.76 -18.13 -28.38
CA GLU A 33 7.66 -19.01 -28.76
C GLU A 33 8.05 -19.96 -29.91
N PRO A 34 7.41 -21.15 -30.03
CA PRO A 34 6.28 -21.64 -29.21
C PRO A 34 6.73 -22.36 -27.93
N HIS A 35 6.00 -22.13 -26.83
CA HIS A 35 6.23 -22.76 -25.52
C HIS A 35 5.44 -24.06 -25.33
N ASN A 36 4.76 -24.53 -26.38
CA ASN A 36 3.91 -25.70 -26.39
C ASN A 36 4.32 -26.69 -27.48
N GLN A 37 3.98 -27.96 -27.26
CA GLN A 37 4.12 -29.03 -28.24
C GLN A 37 2.88 -29.92 -28.20
N GLY A 38 2.01 -29.77 -29.18
CA GLY A 38 0.69 -30.43 -29.18
C GLY A 38 -0.18 -29.90 -28.05
N GLN A 39 -0.74 -30.81 -27.25
CA GLN A 39 -1.64 -30.48 -26.13
C GLN A 39 -0.92 -30.12 -24.82
N TYR A 40 0.41 -29.95 -24.85
CA TYR A 40 1.21 -29.72 -23.65
C TYR A 40 1.98 -28.41 -23.72
N TRP A 41 1.94 -27.67 -22.61
CA TRP A 41 2.68 -26.44 -22.37
C TRP A 41 3.88 -26.71 -21.48
N TYR A 42 4.99 -26.04 -21.77
CA TYR A 42 6.27 -26.24 -21.09
C TYR A 42 6.68 -24.96 -20.36
N PHE A 43 6.96 -25.11 -19.07
CA PHE A 43 7.40 -24.04 -18.19
C PHE A 43 8.65 -24.46 -17.41
N TRP A 44 9.47 -23.47 -17.04
CA TRP A 44 10.40 -23.62 -15.93
C TRP A 44 9.66 -23.36 -14.62
N LEU A 45 9.90 -24.21 -13.64
CA LEU A 45 9.49 -23.99 -12.26
C LEU A 45 10.73 -23.75 -11.39
N GLN A 46 10.75 -22.63 -10.68
CA GLN A 46 11.74 -22.34 -9.65
C GLN A 46 11.14 -22.64 -8.28
N PRO A 47 11.62 -23.65 -7.54
CA PRO A 47 11.09 -24.00 -6.23
C PRO A 47 11.26 -22.86 -5.21
N SER A 48 10.28 -22.73 -4.32
CA SER A 48 10.25 -21.68 -3.30
C SER A 48 9.88 -22.24 -1.91
N GLY A 49 9.82 -21.36 -0.90
CA GLY A 49 9.59 -21.74 0.49
C GLY A 49 10.62 -22.74 1.00
N LYS A 50 10.15 -23.85 1.59
CA LYS A 50 10.99 -24.94 2.11
C LYS A 50 11.84 -25.66 1.06
N PHE A 51 11.56 -25.45 -0.23
CA PHE A 51 12.31 -26.04 -1.33
C PHE A 51 13.31 -25.08 -1.99
N SER A 52 13.35 -23.81 -1.57
CA SER A 52 14.17 -22.74 -2.17
C SER A 52 15.68 -23.00 -2.17
N SER A 53 16.19 -23.81 -1.24
CA SER A 53 17.61 -24.18 -1.15
C SER A 53 18.07 -25.13 -2.27
N HIS A 54 17.14 -25.67 -3.05
CA HIS A 54 17.42 -26.64 -4.13
C HIS A 54 17.54 -25.92 -5.48
N SER A 55 18.35 -24.85 -5.54
CA SER A 55 18.51 -23.96 -6.71
C SER A 55 19.09 -24.64 -7.95
N GLU A 56 19.58 -25.87 -7.81
CA GLU A 56 20.00 -26.77 -8.88
C GLU A 56 19.28 -28.10 -8.62
N PRO A 57 18.13 -28.37 -9.26
CA PRO A 57 18.08 -28.46 -10.73
C PRO A 57 16.97 -27.60 -11.36
N TRP A 58 17.15 -27.23 -12.63
CA TRP A 58 16.07 -26.65 -13.41
C TRP A 58 14.93 -27.68 -13.60
N ILE A 59 13.71 -27.32 -13.20
CA ILE A 59 12.54 -28.22 -13.25
C ILE A 59 11.67 -27.85 -14.45
N CYS A 60 11.57 -28.78 -15.39
CA CYS A 60 10.58 -28.80 -16.45
C CYS A 60 9.22 -29.13 -15.91
N LEU A 61 8.30 -28.19 -16.04
CA LEU A 61 6.89 -28.40 -15.77
C LEU A 61 6.17 -28.57 -17.10
N VAL A 62 5.68 -29.77 -17.35
CA VAL A 62 4.85 -30.11 -18.51
C VAL A 62 3.39 -30.08 -18.07
N VAL A 63 2.60 -29.20 -18.64
CA VAL A 63 1.22 -28.94 -18.20
C VAL A 63 0.25 -29.26 -19.34
N ASP A 64 -0.78 -30.06 -19.06
CA ASP A 64 -1.85 -30.33 -20.01
C ASP A 64 -2.64 -29.04 -20.34
N GLU A 65 -2.88 -28.76 -21.62
CA GLU A 65 -3.61 -27.57 -22.06
C GLU A 65 -5.06 -27.52 -21.53
N ASN A 66 -5.63 -28.66 -21.13
CA ASN A 66 -7.00 -28.73 -20.62
C ASN A 66 -7.10 -28.56 -19.09
N ILE A 67 -6.00 -28.25 -18.39
CA ILE A 67 -6.10 -27.94 -16.96
C ILE A 67 -6.86 -26.61 -16.76
N PRO A 68 -7.80 -26.52 -15.81
CA PRO A 68 -8.58 -25.29 -15.59
C PRO A 68 -7.72 -24.04 -15.30
N SER A 69 -6.52 -24.24 -14.74
CA SER A 69 -5.61 -23.17 -14.34
C SER A 69 -4.56 -22.79 -15.41
N ILE A 70 -4.67 -23.29 -16.65
CA ILE A 70 -3.63 -23.11 -17.68
C ILE A 70 -3.38 -21.64 -18.02
N ASP A 71 -4.44 -20.84 -18.16
CA ASP A 71 -4.34 -19.44 -18.57
C ASP A 71 -3.71 -18.58 -17.47
N MET A 72 -3.94 -18.96 -16.22
CA MET A 72 -3.27 -18.34 -15.06
C MET A 72 -1.76 -18.62 -15.10
N LEU A 73 -1.36 -19.84 -15.45
CA LEU A 73 0.05 -20.18 -15.58
C LEU A 73 0.72 -19.45 -16.76
N LYS A 74 0.06 -19.40 -17.92
CA LYS A 74 0.53 -18.61 -19.09
C LYS A 74 0.71 -17.13 -18.74
N THR A 75 -0.30 -16.54 -18.12
CA THR A 75 -0.29 -15.12 -17.73
C THR A 75 0.85 -14.81 -16.76
N ALA A 76 1.09 -15.68 -15.78
CA ALA A 76 2.19 -15.50 -14.84
C ALA A 76 3.56 -15.58 -15.53
N ALA A 77 3.75 -16.54 -16.45
CA ALA A 77 4.97 -16.66 -17.23
C ALA A 77 5.20 -15.45 -18.16
N GLU A 78 4.15 -14.93 -18.81
CA GLU A 78 4.20 -13.76 -19.71
C GLU A 78 4.49 -12.45 -18.98
N SER A 79 3.79 -12.23 -17.87
CA SER A 79 3.87 -11.00 -17.08
C SER A 79 5.16 -10.90 -16.26
N LYS A 80 5.87 -12.03 -16.06
CA LYS A 80 7.01 -12.13 -15.14
C LYS A 80 6.64 -11.62 -13.74
N SER A 81 5.42 -11.94 -13.30
CA SER A 81 4.83 -11.42 -12.07
C SER A 81 5.47 -11.98 -10.79
N ASN A 82 6.33 -12.99 -10.90
CA ASN A 82 6.86 -13.79 -9.78
C ASN A 82 5.75 -14.36 -8.88
N GLN A 83 4.56 -14.58 -9.45
CA GLN A 83 3.48 -15.25 -8.77
C GLN A 83 3.90 -16.66 -8.37
N GLU A 84 3.56 -17.01 -7.14
CA GLU A 84 3.90 -18.28 -6.54
C GLU A 84 2.71 -19.24 -6.68
N PHE A 85 2.98 -20.50 -6.98
CA PHE A 85 1.97 -21.52 -7.20
C PHE A 85 2.30 -22.76 -6.40
N GLU A 86 1.29 -23.37 -5.79
CA GLU A 86 1.34 -24.75 -5.30
C GLU A 86 0.72 -25.66 -6.36
N LEU A 87 1.49 -26.67 -6.79
CA LEU A 87 1.11 -27.58 -7.87
C LEU A 87 1.21 -29.04 -7.43
N ASN A 88 0.14 -29.79 -7.67
CA ASN A 88 0.20 -31.24 -7.66
C ASN A 88 0.88 -31.73 -8.95
N VAL A 89 1.94 -32.52 -8.80
CA VAL A 89 2.78 -32.96 -9.91
C VAL A 89 3.03 -34.47 -9.89
N LEU A 90 3.10 -35.06 -11.07
CA LEU A 90 3.65 -36.39 -11.29
C LEU A 90 5.14 -36.26 -11.64
N ILE A 91 5.98 -36.88 -10.83
CA ILE A 91 7.43 -36.86 -11.03
C ILE A 91 7.83 -37.84 -12.13
N MET A 92 8.55 -37.38 -13.16
CA MET A 92 9.02 -38.22 -14.27
C MET A 92 10.46 -38.67 -14.08
N PRO A 93 10.88 -39.74 -14.80
CA PRO A 93 12.28 -40.15 -14.83
C PRO A 93 13.20 -38.95 -15.15
N ARG A 94 14.31 -38.88 -14.42
CA ARG A 94 15.31 -37.81 -14.61
C ARG A 94 15.76 -37.75 -16.07
N GLN A 95 15.73 -36.56 -16.65
CA GLN A 95 16.32 -36.29 -17.96
C GLN A 95 17.81 -35.97 -17.78
N PRO A 96 18.64 -36.13 -18.83
CA PRO A 96 20.08 -35.88 -18.73
C PRO A 96 20.42 -34.49 -18.16
N ASP A 97 19.65 -33.48 -18.57
CA ASP A 97 19.98 -32.07 -18.31
C ASP A 97 18.99 -31.37 -17.36
N TYR A 98 17.87 -32.00 -16.99
CA TYR A 98 16.83 -31.37 -16.14
C TYR A 98 15.94 -32.40 -15.42
N LEU A 99 15.20 -31.94 -14.41
CA LEU A 99 14.10 -32.71 -13.83
C LEU A 99 12.81 -32.42 -14.59
N GLN A 100 11.94 -33.42 -14.75
CA GLN A 100 10.66 -33.25 -15.42
C GLN A 100 9.51 -33.67 -14.53
N PHE A 101 8.55 -32.77 -14.36
CA PHE A 101 7.30 -32.93 -13.63
C PHE A 101 6.12 -32.68 -14.56
N VAL A 102 5.05 -33.46 -14.39
CA VAL A 102 3.84 -33.38 -15.21
C VAL A 102 2.67 -32.94 -14.35
N VAL A 103 1.92 -31.94 -14.82
CA VAL A 103 0.62 -31.55 -14.26
C VAL A 103 -0.45 -31.99 -15.24
N SER A 104 -1.28 -32.94 -14.82
CA SER A 104 -2.37 -33.48 -15.63
C SER A 104 -3.58 -32.56 -15.55
N LYS A 105 -4.53 -32.71 -16.48
CA LYS A 105 -5.80 -31.96 -16.49
C LYS A 105 -6.60 -32.02 -15.18
N ASP A 106 -6.45 -33.11 -14.41
CA ASP A 106 -7.18 -33.38 -13.18
C ASP A 106 -6.37 -33.00 -11.91
N ASP A 107 -5.13 -32.53 -12.07
CA ASP A 107 -4.28 -32.14 -10.94
C ASP A 107 -4.59 -30.70 -10.49
N GLU A 108 -4.49 -30.42 -9.19
CA GLU A 108 -4.78 -29.09 -8.64
C GLU A 108 -3.59 -28.14 -8.78
N VAL A 109 -3.88 -26.90 -9.17
CA VAL A 109 -2.94 -25.78 -9.21
C VAL A 109 -3.56 -24.59 -8.50
N LYS A 110 -2.91 -24.13 -7.44
CA LYS A 110 -3.36 -23.01 -6.60
C LYS A 110 -2.33 -21.90 -6.65
N GLN A 111 -2.75 -20.71 -7.04
CA GLN A 111 -1.93 -19.53 -6.83
C GLN A 111 -1.87 -19.24 -5.34
N ILE A 112 -0.67 -19.06 -4.80
CA ILE A 112 -0.44 -18.66 -3.42
C ILE A 112 0.24 -17.29 -3.42
N PHE A 113 -0.11 -16.44 -2.45
CA PHE A 113 0.10 -14.99 -2.44
C PHE A 113 1.40 -14.49 -3.10
N SER A 114 1.25 -13.61 -4.11
CA SER A 114 2.36 -12.95 -4.79
C SER A 114 2.56 -11.54 -4.24
N ARG A 115 3.70 -11.29 -3.60
CA ARG A 115 4.19 -9.93 -3.37
C ARG A 115 4.69 -9.39 -4.72
N VAL A 116 4.06 -8.32 -5.22
CA VAL A 116 4.39 -7.48 -6.40
C VAL A 116 3.39 -7.62 -7.57
N PRO A 117 2.68 -6.54 -7.96
CA PRO A 117 1.93 -6.47 -9.20
C PRO A 117 2.75 -5.82 -10.33
N THR A 118 2.89 -6.51 -11.47
CA THR A 118 3.41 -5.91 -12.71
C THR A 118 2.30 -5.84 -13.75
N ILE A 119 1.90 -4.62 -14.07
CA ILE A 119 0.98 -4.27 -15.16
C ILE A 119 1.68 -4.50 -16.51
N LYS A 120 0.96 -5.00 -17.52
CA LYS A 120 1.21 -4.63 -18.92
C LYS A 120 -0.04 -4.12 -19.62
N VAL A 121 0.21 -3.03 -20.34
CA VAL A 121 -0.70 -2.14 -21.05
C VAL A 121 -0.86 -2.65 -22.47
N SER A 122 -1.95 -3.34 -22.74
CA SER A 122 -2.45 -3.57 -24.11
C SER A 122 -3.83 -4.21 -23.99
N ASP A 123 -4.85 -3.36 -23.86
CA ASP A 123 -6.19 -3.50 -24.45
C ASP A 123 -7.08 -2.38 -23.91
N LEU A 124 -6.62 -1.14 -24.13
CA LEU A 124 -7.54 -0.04 -24.37
C LEU A 124 -7.92 -0.16 -25.85
N ASN A 125 -9.05 -0.80 -26.16
CA ASN A 125 -9.96 -0.38 -27.23
C ASN A 125 -11.16 -1.32 -27.36
N GLY A 126 -12.30 -0.86 -26.83
CA GLY A 126 -13.64 -1.13 -27.34
C GLY A 126 -14.21 -2.54 -27.14
N ILE A 127 -15.21 -2.66 -26.27
CA ILE A 127 -16.61 -2.96 -26.63
C ILE A 127 -17.49 -2.83 -25.38
N GLN A 128 -18.72 -2.39 -25.63
CA GLN A 128 -19.83 -2.04 -24.75
C GLN A 128 -19.97 -2.73 -23.39
N LEU A 129 -20.26 -1.91 -22.39
CA LEU A 129 -20.90 -2.29 -21.13
C LEU A 129 -22.27 -2.91 -21.41
N ASN A 130 -22.42 -4.20 -21.13
CA ASN A 130 -23.72 -4.80 -20.78
C ASN A 130 -23.62 -5.37 -19.37
N PRO A 131 -24.59 -5.09 -18.48
CA PRO A 131 -24.57 -5.60 -17.13
C PRO A 131 -25.02 -7.06 -17.14
N ILE A 132 -24.14 -7.98 -16.75
CA ILE A 132 -24.54 -9.32 -16.33
C ILE A 132 -23.97 -9.52 -14.93
N ILE A 133 -24.66 -8.97 -13.94
CA ILE A 133 -24.51 -9.41 -12.55
C ILE A 133 -25.58 -10.48 -12.36
N GLN A 134 -25.18 -11.74 -12.30
CA GLN A 134 -25.99 -12.74 -11.61
C GLN A 134 -25.67 -12.63 -10.11
N PRO A 135 -26.68 -12.72 -9.24
CA PRO A 135 -26.47 -12.64 -7.80
C PRO A 135 -25.80 -13.94 -7.35
N THR A 136 -24.48 -13.93 -7.19
CA THR A 136 -23.77 -14.99 -6.47
C THR A 136 -23.81 -14.66 -4.99
N GLU A 137 -24.23 -15.66 -4.21
CA GLU A 137 -24.50 -15.63 -2.77
C GLU A 137 -23.51 -14.76 -1.98
N THR A 138 -24.08 -13.94 -1.09
CA THR A 138 -23.35 -13.18 -0.07
C THR A 138 -22.60 -14.14 0.85
N GLN A 139 -21.38 -14.53 0.47
CA GLN A 139 -20.44 -15.10 1.42
C GLN A 139 -19.96 -13.96 2.31
N LEU A 140 -20.29 -14.04 3.60
CA LEU A 140 -19.71 -13.20 4.64
C LEU A 140 -18.19 -13.23 4.48
N ILE A 141 -17.59 -12.05 4.28
CA ILE A 141 -16.13 -11.90 4.28
C ILE A 141 -15.66 -12.24 5.70
N GLN A 142 -15.28 -13.49 5.94
CA GLN A 142 -14.65 -13.90 7.19
C GLN A 142 -13.17 -13.57 7.10
N ILE A 143 -12.84 -12.35 7.51
CA ILE A 143 -11.47 -11.94 7.78
C ILE A 143 -11.05 -12.70 9.05
N HIS A 144 -10.34 -13.82 8.91
CA HIS A 144 -9.67 -14.44 10.05
C HIS A 144 -8.32 -13.72 10.25
N PRO A 145 -8.16 -12.89 11.29
CA PRO A 145 -6.87 -12.29 11.57
C PRO A 145 -5.95 -13.38 12.12
N VAL A 146 -4.71 -13.44 11.66
CA VAL A 146 -3.64 -13.94 12.51
C VAL A 146 -3.42 -12.84 13.55
N GLU A 147 -4.03 -13.00 14.73
CA GLU A 147 -3.93 -12.03 15.83
C GLU A 147 -2.54 -12.11 16.47
N GLU A 148 -1.55 -11.41 15.89
CA GLU A 148 -0.28 -11.18 16.56
C GLU A 148 -0.34 -9.84 17.33
N TRP A 149 -0.10 -9.91 18.64
CA TRP A 149 -0.05 -8.78 19.55
C TRP A 149 1.40 -8.36 19.76
N ILE A 150 1.69 -7.08 19.58
CA ILE A 150 3.06 -6.58 19.52
C ILE A 150 3.31 -5.59 20.65
N LEU A 151 4.41 -5.80 21.37
CA LEU A 151 5.00 -4.81 22.26
C LEU A 151 6.28 -4.25 21.64
N ILE A 152 6.36 -2.93 21.52
CA ILE A 152 7.59 -2.21 21.20
C ILE A 152 8.25 -1.81 22.51
N VAL A 153 9.43 -2.35 22.77
CA VAL A 153 10.20 -2.14 24.00
C VAL A 153 11.40 -1.26 23.68
N LYS A 154 11.54 -0.14 24.37
CA LYS A 154 12.66 0.80 24.25
C LYS A 154 13.41 0.91 25.57
N TRP A 155 14.74 1.05 25.52
CA TRP A 155 15.55 1.24 26.72
C TRP A 155 16.90 1.90 26.42
N ILE A 156 17.53 2.46 27.45
CA ILE A 156 18.91 2.97 27.40
C ILE A 156 19.76 2.12 28.35
N GLY A 157 20.88 1.58 27.83
CA GLY A 157 21.83 0.79 28.63
C GLY A 157 22.10 -0.63 28.10
N ASP A 158 22.79 -1.43 28.91
CA ASP A 158 23.34 -2.74 28.51
C ASP A 158 22.38 -3.91 28.77
N LEU A 159 21.23 -3.87 28.10
CA LEU A 159 20.39 -5.04 27.89
C LEU A 159 20.59 -5.60 26.49
N TYR A 160 20.56 -6.93 26.41
CA TYR A 160 20.72 -7.71 25.20
C TYR A 160 19.53 -8.65 24.99
N GLU A 161 19.43 -9.25 23.80
CA GLU A 161 18.32 -10.12 23.40
C GLU A 161 18.03 -11.24 24.41
N ASP A 162 19.08 -11.88 24.96
CA ASP A 162 18.92 -12.96 25.95
C ASP A 162 18.24 -12.50 27.25
N ASP A 163 18.48 -11.26 27.66
CA ASP A 163 17.85 -10.67 28.85
C ASP A 163 16.36 -10.42 28.62
N LEU A 164 16.00 -9.95 27.41
CA LEU A 164 14.62 -9.75 27.01
C LEU A 164 13.90 -11.09 26.86
N LYS A 165 14.53 -12.12 26.29
CA LYS A 165 13.97 -13.48 26.23
C LYS A 165 13.72 -14.04 27.62
N LEU A 166 14.66 -13.86 28.56
CA LEU A 166 14.49 -14.32 29.94
C LEU A 166 13.32 -13.63 30.63
N LEU A 167 13.05 -12.37 30.28
CA LEU A 167 11.96 -11.57 30.84
C LEU A 167 10.60 -11.90 30.21
N PHE A 168 10.52 -12.02 28.89
CA PHE A 168 9.26 -12.07 28.14
C PHE A 168 8.80 -13.50 27.78
N ASN A 169 9.70 -14.47 27.61
CA ASN A 169 9.29 -15.86 27.32
C ASN A 169 8.41 -16.46 28.43
N PRO A 170 8.68 -16.26 29.74
CA PRO A 170 7.80 -16.73 30.81
C PRO A 170 6.41 -16.06 30.81
N LEU A 171 6.28 -14.91 30.14
CA LEU A 171 5.04 -14.14 30.01
C LEU A 171 4.27 -14.48 28.73
N GLY A 172 4.70 -15.50 27.98
CA GLY A 172 4.02 -15.97 26.77
C GLY A 172 4.53 -15.38 25.46
N ALA A 173 5.70 -14.74 25.44
CA ALA A 173 6.28 -14.23 24.21
C ALA A 173 6.64 -15.37 23.24
N GLU A 174 6.21 -15.22 21.98
CA GLU A 174 6.51 -16.15 20.89
C GLU A 174 7.86 -15.84 20.24
N SER A 175 8.18 -14.55 20.10
CA SER A 175 9.48 -14.13 19.59
C SER A 175 9.90 -12.76 20.12
N VAL A 176 11.22 -12.57 20.15
CA VAL A 176 11.91 -11.32 20.50
C VAL A 176 12.79 -10.95 19.33
N VAL A 177 12.58 -9.76 18.75
CA VAL A 177 13.33 -9.28 17.59
C VAL A 177 14.00 -7.96 17.94
N MET A 178 15.33 -7.91 17.88
CA MET A 178 16.10 -6.69 18.08
C MET A 178 15.95 -5.77 16.87
N LEU A 179 15.57 -4.51 17.09
CA LEU A 179 15.43 -3.51 16.04
C LEU A 179 16.73 -2.70 15.88
N LYS A 180 17.00 -2.19 14.67
CA LYS A 180 18.21 -1.41 14.39
C LYS A 180 18.17 -0.10 15.18
N THR A 181 19.24 0.15 15.94
CA THR A 181 19.46 1.38 16.71
C THR A 181 19.73 2.55 15.78
N GLU A 182 19.06 3.69 15.98
CA GLU A 182 19.45 4.94 15.33
C GLU A 182 20.76 5.43 15.97
N VAL A 183 21.75 5.72 15.13
CA VAL A 183 23.17 5.88 15.54
C VAL A 183 23.43 7.08 16.47
N GLU A 184 22.43 7.93 16.68
CA GLU A 184 22.53 9.19 17.43
C GLU A 184 22.03 9.09 18.87
N THR A 185 21.29 8.03 19.23
CA THR A 185 20.77 7.83 20.59
C THR A 185 21.27 6.50 21.14
N TYR A 186 21.74 6.45 22.39
CA TYR A 186 22.04 5.18 23.09
C TYR A 186 20.76 4.38 23.42
N GLU A 187 19.65 4.70 22.78
CA GLU A 187 18.33 4.09 22.93
C GLU A 187 18.22 2.88 22.00
N ARG A 188 18.08 1.70 22.58
CA ARG A 188 17.88 0.44 21.86
C ARG A 188 16.40 0.09 21.86
N GLN A 189 15.97 -0.65 20.84
CA GLN A 189 14.58 -1.05 20.69
C GLN A 189 14.46 -2.52 20.30
N ALA A 190 13.37 -3.17 20.73
CA ALA A 190 13.03 -4.54 20.38
C ALA A 190 11.51 -4.70 20.21
N GLN A 191 11.12 -5.62 19.34
CA GLN A 191 9.74 -6.05 19.12
C GLN A 191 9.51 -7.40 19.82
N ILE A 192 8.46 -7.49 20.62
CA ILE A 192 8.04 -8.72 21.30
C ILE A 192 6.66 -9.12 20.76
N ASN A 193 6.56 -10.35 20.23
CA ASN A 193 5.33 -10.85 19.62
C ASN A 193 4.63 -11.85 20.54
N PHE A 194 3.31 -11.75 20.64
CA PHE A 194 2.44 -12.61 21.44
C PHE A 194 1.27 -13.11 20.58
N LYS A 195 0.81 -14.33 20.87
CA LYS A 195 -0.38 -14.91 20.20
C LYS A 195 -1.70 -14.35 20.71
N THR A 196 -1.72 -13.79 21.92
CA THR A 196 -2.97 -13.36 22.57
C THR A 196 -2.81 -11.97 23.17
N GLN A 197 -3.91 -11.21 23.18
CA GLN A 197 -3.99 -9.91 23.83
C GLN A 197 -3.67 -10.00 25.32
N LEU A 198 -4.15 -11.08 25.95
CA LEU A 198 -4.04 -11.27 27.38
C LEU A 198 -2.58 -11.42 27.79
N ASP A 199 -1.80 -12.21 27.04
CA ASP A 199 -0.38 -12.39 27.31
C ASP A 199 0.40 -11.09 27.07
N ALA A 200 0.10 -10.38 25.98
CA ALA A 200 0.72 -9.08 25.68
C ALA A 200 0.40 -8.02 26.75
N GLN A 201 -0.85 -7.92 27.20
CA GLN A 201 -1.26 -6.98 28.25
C GLN A 201 -0.64 -7.36 29.59
N THR A 202 -0.62 -8.65 29.93
CA THR A 202 0.04 -9.14 31.15
C THR A 202 1.53 -8.82 31.14
N ALA A 203 2.18 -9.01 29.99
CA ALA A 203 3.58 -8.66 29.82
C ALA A 203 3.81 -7.15 29.96
N LEU A 204 2.97 -6.31 29.34
CA LEU A 204 3.02 -4.85 29.45
C LEU A 204 2.91 -4.41 30.92
N ASP A 205 1.88 -4.86 31.63
CA ASP A 205 1.62 -4.49 33.02
C ASP A 205 2.77 -4.91 33.95
N GLN A 206 3.41 -6.05 33.65
CA GLN A 206 4.49 -6.58 34.46
C GLN A 206 5.86 -6.00 34.12
N THR A 207 6.07 -5.37 32.96
CA THR A 207 7.43 -5.01 32.51
C THR A 207 7.59 -3.53 32.19
N ASN A 208 6.51 -2.80 31.90
CA ASN A 208 6.58 -1.38 31.59
C ASN A 208 7.11 -0.59 32.79
N ASN A 209 8.04 0.33 32.54
CA ASN A 209 8.75 1.16 33.52
C ASN A 209 9.57 0.38 34.56
N LYS A 210 9.82 -0.93 34.37
CA LYS A 210 10.72 -1.67 35.26
C LYS A 210 12.19 -1.39 34.93
N ILE A 211 13.01 -1.39 35.98
CA ILE A 211 14.46 -1.30 35.88
C ILE A 211 15.03 -2.71 35.83
N ILE A 212 15.64 -3.07 34.70
CA ILE A 212 16.31 -4.36 34.49
C ILE A 212 17.78 -4.08 34.19
N LYS A 213 18.69 -4.62 35.01
CA LYS A 213 20.15 -4.35 34.95
C LYS A 213 20.53 -2.85 34.85
N GLY A 214 19.73 -1.97 35.46
CA GLY A 214 19.97 -0.52 35.45
C GLY A 214 19.35 0.22 34.25
N SER A 215 18.73 -0.49 33.31
CA SER A 215 18.01 0.09 32.17
C SER A 215 16.50 0.14 32.48
N VAL A 216 15.86 1.29 32.22
CA VAL A 216 14.39 1.43 32.29
C VAL A 216 13.79 0.94 30.98
N LEU A 217 12.78 0.07 31.05
CA LEU A 217 12.01 -0.35 29.88
C LEU A 217 10.79 0.57 29.68
N GLU A 218 10.68 1.19 28.52
CA GLU A 218 9.48 1.89 28.06
C GLU A 218 8.79 1.03 27.00
N ILE A 219 7.50 0.72 27.20
CA ILE A 219 6.80 -0.27 26.39
C ILE A 219 5.48 0.30 25.86
N GLU A 220 5.27 0.16 24.56
CA GLU A 220 4.04 0.51 23.87
C GLU A 220 3.41 -0.74 23.23
N MET A 221 2.11 -0.93 23.45
CA MET A 221 1.35 -1.99 22.79
C MET A 221 0.78 -1.47 21.48
N GLN A 222 1.10 -2.15 20.38
CA GLN A 222 0.56 -1.84 19.05
C GLN A 222 -0.42 -2.93 18.60
N GLN A 223 -1.58 -2.49 18.10
CA GLN A 223 -2.59 -3.38 17.52
C GLN A 223 -2.46 -3.38 16.00
N GLN A 224 -1.81 -4.41 15.46
CA GLN A 224 -1.64 -4.60 14.01
C GLN A 224 -2.98 -4.77 13.27
N GLN A 225 -4.01 -5.25 13.97
CA GLN A 225 -5.34 -5.62 13.43
C GLN A 225 -6.08 -4.49 12.69
N ILE A 226 -6.06 -3.24 13.17
CA ILE A 226 -6.82 -2.15 12.52
C ILE A 226 -6.17 -1.71 11.20
N ASN A 227 -4.84 -1.62 11.19
CA ASN A 227 -4.10 -1.23 9.99
C ASN A 227 -4.15 -2.32 8.93
N ASP A 228 -4.09 -3.60 9.34
CA ASP A 228 -4.25 -4.73 8.43
C ASP A 228 -5.69 -4.86 7.91
N GLN A 229 -6.70 -4.53 8.72
CA GLN A 229 -8.10 -4.46 8.27
C GLN A 229 -8.32 -3.35 7.25
N ILE A 230 -7.85 -2.13 7.51
CA ILE A 230 -7.97 -1.00 6.58
C ILE A 230 -7.24 -1.32 5.28
N LYS A 231 -6.06 -1.96 5.37
CA LYS A 231 -5.30 -2.39 4.21
C LYS A 231 -6.05 -3.46 3.40
N CYS A 232 -6.59 -4.49 4.05
CA CYS A 232 -7.37 -5.54 3.40
C CYS A 232 -8.65 -4.98 2.75
N LEU A 233 -9.35 -4.09 3.45
CA LEU A 233 -10.52 -3.40 2.91
C LEU A 233 -10.15 -2.49 1.73
N GLY A 234 -9.00 -1.82 1.79
CA GLY A 234 -8.47 -1.00 0.70
C GLY A 234 -8.15 -1.81 -0.54
N GLU A 235 -7.54 -2.99 -0.38
CA GLU A 235 -7.26 -3.92 -1.48
C GLU A 235 -8.57 -4.43 -2.11
N LEU A 236 -9.53 -4.87 -1.29
CA LEU A 236 -10.85 -5.31 -1.77
C LEU A 236 -11.63 -4.18 -2.47
N LEU A 237 -11.62 -2.97 -1.90
CA LEU A 237 -12.26 -1.81 -2.52
C LEU A 237 -11.61 -1.48 -3.84
N TYR A 238 -10.27 -1.44 -3.90
CA TYR A 238 -9.53 -1.21 -5.14
C TYR A 238 -9.93 -2.19 -6.24
N GLU A 239 -10.00 -3.49 -5.94
CA GLU A 239 -10.42 -4.50 -6.93
C GLU A 239 -11.82 -4.24 -7.49
N GLN A 240 -12.77 -3.84 -6.64
CA GLN A 240 -14.13 -3.55 -7.09
C GLN A 240 -14.21 -2.22 -7.85
N ILE A 241 -13.46 -1.20 -7.43
CA ILE A 241 -13.40 0.11 -8.08
C ILE A 241 -12.68 0.02 -9.42
N GLU A 242 -11.64 -0.81 -9.55
CA GLU A 242 -10.88 -1.00 -10.80
C GLU A 242 -11.78 -1.53 -11.94
N LYS A 243 -12.76 -2.38 -11.59
CA LYS A 243 -13.79 -2.86 -12.55
C LYS A 243 -14.73 -1.76 -13.02
N ILE A 244 -14.92 -0.70 -12.21
CA ILE A 244 -15.83 0.43 -12.50
C ILE A 244 -15.08 1.58 -13.20
N ASP A 245 -13.92 1.97 -12.66
CA ASP A 245 -13.07 3.06 -13.15
C ASP A 245 -11.59 2.75 -12.93
N LYS A 246 -11.05 1.92 -13.83
CA LYS A 246 -9.64 1.52 -13.85
C LYS A 246 -8.67 2.70 -13.81
N LEU A 247 -8.98 3.81 -14.47
CA LEU A 247 -8.05 4.95 -14.59
C LEU A 247 -7.89 5.70 -13.27
N ASN A 248 -8.94 5.76 -12.46
CA ASN A 248 -8.96 6.52 -11.21
C ASN A 248 -9.00 5.62 -9.98
N ALA A 249 -8.91 4.29 -10.14
CA ALA A 249 -9.12 3.31 -9.09
C ALA A 249 -8.34 3.62 -7.82
N GLY A 250 -7.02 3.82 -7.92
CA GLY A 250 -6.18 4.15 -6.76
C GLY A 250 -6.63 5.41 -6.03
N LYS A 251 -6.83 6.51 -6.78
CA LYS A 251 -7.26 7.79 -6.20
C LYS A 251 -8.65 7.72 -5.58
N ILE A 252 -9.56 6.98 -6.19
CA ILE A 252 -10.91 6.78 -5.66
C ILE A 252 -10.86 5.89 -4.42
N THR A 253 -10.05 4.82 -4.41
CA THR A 253 -9.81 3.98 -3.23
C THR A 253 -9.27 4.82 -2.08
N ASP A 254 -8.27 5.66 -2.33
CA ASP A 254 -7.69 6.54 -1.31
C ASP A 254 -8.77 7.47 -0.71
N ILE A 255 -9.61 8.08 -1.56
CA ILE A 255 -10.74 8.92 -1.11
C ILE A 255 -11.75 8.11 -0.29
N LEU A 256 -12.04 6.87 -0.68
CA LEU A 256 -13.02 6.05 0.01
C LEU A 256 -12.48 5.49 1.32
N LEU A 257 -11.19 5.17 1.42
CA LEU A 257 -10.51 4.71 2.64
C LEU A 257 -10.55 5.70 3.80
N GLU A 258 -10.92 6.97 3.55
CA GLU A 258 -11.18 7.96 4.59
C GLU A 258 -12.50 7.70 5.37
N HIS A 259 -13.35 6.78 4.91
CA HIS A 259 -14.57 6.39 5.63
C HIS A 259 -14.26 5.39 6.74
N ASP A 260 -15.18 5.27 7.71
CA ASP A 260 -15.05 4.26 8.75
C ASP A 260 -15.16 2.83 8.21
N ILE A 261 -14.57 1.89 8.95
CA ILE A 261 -14.50 0.47 8.58
C ILE A 261 -15.89 -0.15 8.30
N GLN A 262 -16.92 0.26 9.04
CA GLN A 262 -18.28 -0.32 8.87
C GLN A 262 -18.92 0.17 7.57
N ASP A 263 -18.69 1.43 7.21
CA ASP A 263 -19.10 1.98 5.92
C ASP A 263 -18.32 1.34 4.77
N LEU A 264 -17.02 1.07 4.93
CA LEU A 264 -16.22 0.35 3.92
C LEU A 264 -16.74 -1.08 3.69
N VAL A 265 -17.07 -1.81 4.76
CA VAL A 265 -17.65 -3.16 4.67
C VAL A 265 -19.01 -3.12 3.95
N LYS A 266 -19.90 -2.19 4.30
CA LYS A 266 -21.20 -2.03 3.63
C LYS A 266 -21.06 -1.72 2.14
N MET A 267 -20.06 -0.91 1.76
CA MET A 267 -19.76 -0.66 0.35
C MET A 267 -19.33 -1.94 -0.37
N LEU A 268 -18.55 -2.82 0.28
CA LEU A 268 -18.14 -4.10 -0.30
C LEU A 268 -19.28 -5.13 -0.36
N GLU A 269 -20.24 -5.07 0.56
CA GLU A 269 -21.42 -5.94 0.60
C GLU A 269 -22.53 -5.51 -0.39
N ASP A 270 -22.66 -4.21 -0.67
CA ASP A 270 -23.70 -3.64 -1.53
C ASP A 270 -23.12 -2.94 -2.78
N PRO A 271 -23.21 -3.60 -3.96
CA PRO A 271 -22.73 -3.05 -5.23
C PRO A 271 -23.34 -1.69 -5.61
N HIS A 272 -24.58 -1.40 -5.18
CA HIS A 272 -25.24 -0.13 -5.49
C HIS A 272 -24.67 1.03 -4.66
N GLN A 273 -24.35 0.77 -3.39
CA GLN A 273 -23.68 1.75 -2.52
C GLN A 273 -22.27 2.06 -3.00
N LEU A 274 -21.50 1.03 -3.36
CA LEU A 274 -20.16 1.23 -3.92
C LEU A 274 -20.22 2.08 -5.19
N LEU A 275 -21.10 1.74 -6.13
CA LEU A 275 -21.25 2.48 -7.38
C LEU A 275 -21.59 3.96 -7.13
N SER A 276 -22.50 4.25 -6.20
CA SER A 276 -22.88 5.62 -5.84
C SER A 276 -21.69 6.40 -5.27
N LYS A 277 -20.92 5.79 -4.36
CA LYS A 277 -19.75 6.40 -3.72
C LYS A 277 -18.61 6.63 -4.71
N VAL A 278 -18.37 5.68 -5.62
CA VAL A 278 -17.39 5.79 -6.72
C VAL A 278 -17.74 6.94 -7.66
N GLN A 279 -19.02 7.08 -8.05
CA GLN A 279 -19.46 8.18 -8.91
C GLN A 279 -19.27 9.54 -8.24
N LYS A 280 -19.54 9.63 -6.92
CA LYS A 280 -19.30 10.86 -6.16
C LYS A 280 -17.80 11.18 -6.11
N ALA A 281 -16.95 10.23 -5.70
CA ALA A 281 -15.50 10.41 -5.63
C ALA A 281 -14.89 10.80 -6.99
N LYS A 282 -15.38 10.19 -8.08
CA LYS A 282 -14.97 10.55 -9.45
C LYS A 282 -15.33 11.98 -9.83
N LYS A 283 -16.50 12.46 -9.43
CA LYS A 283 -16.91 13.85 -9.65
C LYS A 283 -16.00 14.81 -8.89
N ASP A 284 -15.71 14.51 -7.63
CA ASP A 284 -14.84 15.33 -6.78
C ASP A 284 -13.40 15.35 -7.32
N LEU A 285 -12.91 14.21 -7.79
CA LEU A 285 -11.62 14.10 -8.49
C LEU A 285 -11.59 14.90 -9.79
N GLY A 286 -12.66 14.88 -10.58
CA GLY A 286 -12.78 15.70 -11.80
C GLY A 286 -12.74 17.20 -11.50
N ILE A 287 -13.33 17.63 -10.38
CA ILE A 287 -13.25 19.03 -9.91
C ILE A 287 -11.82 19.37 -9.49
N ALA A 288 -11.14 18.49 -8.75
CA ALA A 288 -9.76 18.69 -8.32
C ALA A 288 -8.79 18.76 -9.52
N VAL A 289 -8.91 17.85 -10.48
CA VAL A 289 -8.09 17.84 -11.70
C VAL A 289 -8.38 19.06 -12.57
N ALA A 290 -9.65 19.49 -12.70
CA ALA A 290 -9.99 20.74 -13.37
C ALA A 290 -9.46 21.97 -12.64
N ASN A 291 -9.26 21.89 -11.32
CA ASN A 291 -8.65 22.95 -10.51
C ASN A 291 -7.11 22.97 -10.62
N GLU A 292 -6.46 21.82 -10.83
CA GLU A 292 -5.01 21.67 -11.07
C GLU A 292 -4.60 21.97 -12.52
N GLN A 293 -5.45 21.62 -13.48
CA GLN A 293 -5.27 21.84 -14.93
C GLN A 293 -5.93 23.12 -15.43
N ALA A 294 -6.66 23.84 -14.57
CA ALA A 294 -6.99 25.23 -14.85
C ALA A 294 -5.68 25.93 -15.26
N PRO A 295 -5.67 26.68 -16.36
CA PRO A 295 -4.48 27.43 -16.73
C PRO A 295 -4.00 28.17 -15.49
N LEU A 296 -2.70 28.08 -15.19
CA LEU A 296 -2.04 28.93 -14.21
C LEU A 296 -2.28 30.37 -14.67
N GLY A 297 -3.45 30.92 -14.34
CA GLY A 297 -3.75 32.31 -14.51
C GLY A 297 -2.81 32.99 -13.56
N SER A 298 -1.69 33.51 -14.07
CA SER A 298 -1.02 34.60 -13.41
C SER A 298 -2.08 35.67 -13.25
N ILE A 299 -2.67 35.73 -12.05
CA ILE A 299 -3.54 36.83 -11.70
C ILE A 299 -2.63 38.04 -11.75
N LYS A 300 -2.93 39.02 -12.60
CA LYS A 300 -2.39 40.36 -12.41
C LYS A 300 -3.18 40.93 -11.22
N PRO A 301 -2.56 41.03 -10.03
CA PRO A 301 -3.29 41.43 -8.85
C PRO A 301 -3.71 42.89 -9.01
N GLU A 302 -5.01 43.10 -9.21
CA GLU A 302 -5.60 44.43 -9.05
C GLU A 302 -5.90 44.59 -7.56
N VAL A 303 -5.22 45.53 -6.91
CA VAL A 303 -5.34 45.71 -5.47
C VAL A 303 -6.54 46.58 -5.13
N ILE A 304 -7.35 46.10 -4.20
CA ILE A 304 -8.33 46.90 -3.48
C ILE A 304 -7.64 47.47 -2.25
N PHE A 305 -7.20 48.73 -2.35
CA PHE A 305 -6.63 49.48 -1.25
C PHE A 305 -7.73 50.28 -0.54
N PRO A 306 -8.08 49.95 0.72
CA PRO A 306 -9.00 50.77 1.49
C PRO A 306 -8.36 52.11 1.91
N ASP A 307 -7.02 52.19 2.01
CA ASP A 307 -6.29 53.41 2.37
C ASP A 307 -4.86 53.43 1.76
N GLN A 308 -4.62 54.33 0.79
CA GLN A 308 -3.32 54.49 0.13
C GLN A 308 -2.28 55.28 0.95
N GLU A 309 -2.65 55.84 2.11
CA GLU A 309 -1.68 56.47 3.03
C GLU A 309 -0.87 55.42 3.81
N THR A 310 -1.38 54.19 3.92
CA THR A 310 -0.79 53.12 4.74
C THR A 310 0.18 52.23 3.97
N ALA A 311 -0.14 51.93 2.71
CA ALA A 311 0.77 51.29 1.78
C ALA A 311 0.39 51.63 0.34
N HIS A 312 1.32 51.43 -0.58
CA HIS A 312 1.08 51.55 -2.02
C HIS A 312 1.67 50.36 -2.78
N GLN A 313 1.15 50.11 -3.98
CA GLN A 313 1.62 49.06 -4.88
C GLN A 313 2.54 49.62 -5.95
N GLN A 314 3.66 48.93 -6.21
CA GLN A 314 4.51 49.15 -7.38
C GLN A 314 4.79 47.79 -8.05
N GLY A 315 4.11 47.51 -9.16
CA GLY A 315 4.19 46.19 -9.80
C GLY A 315 3.59 45.10 -8.90
N ASN A 316 4.37 44.04 -8.61
CA ASN A 316 3.99 42.99 -7.64
C ASN A 316 4.46 43.32 -6.21
N ALA A 317 5.06 44.49 -5.99
CA ALA A 317 5.52 44.91 -4.68
C ALA A 317 4.45 45.71 -3.93
N ILE A 318 4.28 45.43 -2.65
CA ILE A 318 3.54 46.22 -1.68
C ILE A 318 4.54 46.92 -0.78
N ILE A 319 4.48 48.25 -0.73
CA ILE A 319 5.42 49.08 0.00
C ILE A 319 4.65 49.74 1.14
N HIS A 320 4.92 49.31 2.37
CA HIS A 320 4.38 49.97 3.56
C HIS A 320 4.95 51.38 3.70
N ALA A 321 4.10 52.35 4.05
CA ALA A 321 4.53 53.72 4.28
C ALA A 321 5.55 53.78 5.43
N LEU A 322 6.56 54.64 5.26
CA LEU A 322 7.56 54.91 6.30
C LEU A 322 6.88 55.59 7.50
N ASP A 323 7.36 55.29 8.70
CA ASP A 323 6.89 55.88 9.97
C ASP A 323 5.39 55.70 10.26
N ASN A 324 4.76 54.68 9.67
CA ASN A 324 3.35 54.34 9.89
C ASN A 324 3.23 53.05 10.72
N TYR A 325 2.50 53.13 11.83
CA TYR A 325 2.25 52.03 12.77
C TYR A 325 0.84 51.45 12.69
N ASN A 326 0.02 51.92 11.74
CA ASN A 326 -1.32 51.39 11.53
C ASN A 326 -1.26 50.06 10.78
N HIS A 327 -2.24 49.18 11.04
CA HIS A 327 -2.38 47.95 10.26
C HIS A 327 -2.76 48.27 8.81
N THR A 328 -2.13 47.57 7.86
CA THR A 328 -2.46 47.68 6.45
C THR A 328 -3.09 46.37 5.98
N THR A 329 -4.39 46.40 5.68
CA THR A 329 -5.09 45.27 5.07
C THR A 329 -5.31 45.51 3.59
N ILE A 330 -4.93 44.53 2.77
CA ILE A 330 -4.91 44.62 1.32
C ILE A 330 -5.67 43.43 0.74
N ALA A 331 -6.66 43.69 -0.12
CA ALA A 331 -7.40 42.65 -0.82
C ALA A 331 -7.07 42.66 -2.32
N TYR A 332 -7.22 41.51 -2.98
CA TYR A 332 -6.86 41.31 -4.38
C TYR A 332 -8.06 40.88 -5.23
N LYS A 333 -8.13 41.37 -6.48
CA LYS A 333 -9.03 40.90 -7.53
C LYS A 333 -8.27 40.10 -8.61
N PRO A 334 -8.91 39.12 -9.27
CA PRO A 334 -10.32 38.70 -9.14
C PRO A 334 -10.58 37.76 -7.95
N VAL A 335 -11.87 37.62 -7.60
CA VAL A 335 -12.35 36.61 -6.64
C VAL A 335 -12.05 35.21 -7.18
N ILE A 336 -11.50 34.35 -6.32
CA ILE A 336 -11.26 32.94 -6.64
C ILE A 336 -12.62 32.23 -6.65
N THR A 337 -13.14 31.92 -7.83
CA THR A 337 -14.45 31.26 -7.99
C THR A 337 -14.37 29.74 -8.12
N LYS A 338 -13.20 29.23 -8.54
CA LYS A 338 -12.81 27.82 -8.61
C LYS A 338 -11.30 27.74 -8.89
N GLY A 339 -10.68 26.58 -8.64
CA GLY A 339 -9.30 26.34 -9.02
C GLY A 339 -8.26 26.63 -7.95
N ILE A 340 -7.02 26.29 -8.27
CA ILE A 340 -5.84 26.72 -7.51
C ILE A 340 -5.30 28.01 -8.13
N VAL A 341 -5.06 29.01 -7.30
CA VAL A 341 -4.48 30.29 -7.71
C VAL A 341 -3.10 30.45 -7.11
N ARG A 342 -2.13 30.88 -7.93
CA ARG A 342 -0.80 31.26 -7.46
C ARG A 342 -0.66 32.77 -7.45
N PHE A 343 -0.19 33.30 -6.33
CA PHE A 343 0.12 34.71 -6.12
C PHE A 343 1.60 34.84 -5.77
N GLU A 344 2.28 35.79 -6.41
CA GLU A 344 3.65 36.17 -6.08
C GLU A 344 3.66 37.66 -5.78
N GLY A 345 4.12 38.04 -4.59
CA GLY A 345 4.20 39.41 -4.14
C GLY A 345 5.44 39.65 -3.29
N ILE A 346 5.96 40.87 -3.35
CA ILE A 346 7.09 41.31 -2.55
C ILE A 346 6.60 42.36 -1.56
N PHE A 347 6.85 42.17 -0.27
CA PHE A 347 6.53 43.18 0.73
C PHE A 347 7.81 43.98 1.05
N TYR A 348 7.69 45.30 1.17
CA TYR A 348 8.77 46.18 1.61
C TYR A 348 8.34 46.97 2.85
N ASN A 349 9.32 47.36 3.66
CA ASN A 349 9.13 48.14 4.90
C ASN A 349 8.22 47.49 5.95
N TYR A 350 8.20 46.15 5.99
CA TYR A 350 7.42 45.36 6.96
C TYR A 350 8.27 44.76 8.11
N LYS A 351 9.60 44.98 8.10
CA LYS A 351 10.58 44.22 8.91
C LYS A 351 10.33 44.22 10.42
N ASP A 352 9.67 45.25 10.93
CA ASP A 352 9.40 45.41 12.36
C ASP A 352 8.02 44.87 12.79
N PHE A 353 7.24 44.32 11.85
CA PHE A 353 5.86 43.86 12.10
C PHE A 353 5.59 42.47 11.50
N PRO A 354 4.84 41.59 12.21
CA PRO A 354 4.34 40.36 11.61
C PRO A 354 3.32 40.67 10.52
N TYR A 355 3.41 39.99 9.38
CA TYR A 355 2.38 40.06 8.34
C TYR A 355 1.63 38.73 8.25
N GLN A 356 0.39 38.80 7.77
CA GLN A 356 -0.49 37.64 7.59
C GLN A 356 -1.02 37.63 6.16
N ILE A 357 -1.24 36.44 5.62
CA ILE A 357 -1.86 36.22 4.31
C ILE A 357 -3.00 35.23 4.53
N GLY A 358 -4.18 35.52 3.96
CA GLY A 358 -5.36 34.69 4.13
C GLY A 358 -6.33 34.82 2.95
N ILE A 359 -7.38 34.00 2.99
CA ILE A 359 -8.47 33.99 2.03
C ILE A 359 -9.75 34.40 2.77
N SER A 360 -10.52 35.32 2.21
CA SER A 360 -11.80 35.75 2.75
C SER A 360 -12.93 35.50 1.76
N GLU A 361 -14.16 35.45 2.27
CA GLU A 361 -15.35 35.54 1.43
C GLU A 361 -15.34 36.85 0.63
N SER A 362 -15.83 36.80 -0.61
CA SER A 362 -15.82 37.96 -1.51
C SER A 362 -16.71 39.13 -1.08
N SER A 363 -17.62 38.88 -0.13
CA SER A 363 -18.50 39.86 0.48
C SER A 363 -17.87 40.64 1.63
N VAL A 364 -16.69 40.22 2.12
CA VAL A 364 -16.01 40.87 3.25
C VAL A 364 -15.53 42.26 2.85
N THR A 365 -15.81 43.23 3.71
CA THR A 365 -15.29 44.60 3.59
C THR A 365 -14.24 44.83 4.67
N PHE A 366 -13.01 45.12 4.27
CA PHE A 366 -11.92 45.41 5.20
C PHE A 366 -11.94 46.88 5.63
N ILE A 367 -11.73 47.10 6.93
CA ILE A 367 -11.68 48.44 7.52
C ILE A 367 -10.25 49.00 7.37
N PRO A 368 -10.06 50.27 6.96
CA PRO A 368 -8.76 50.92 6.99
C PRO A 368 -8.10 50.85 8.38
N LYS A 369 -6.77 50.74 8.42
CA LYS A 369 -5.96 50.83 9.67
C LYS A 369 -6.23 49.70 10.69
N LYS A 370 -6.83 48.61 10.23
CA LYS A 370 -7.26 47.46 11.03
C LYS A 370 -6.73 46.15 10.46
N GLU A 371 -6.59 45.16 11.32
CA GLU A 371 -6.15 43.82 10.91
C GLU A 371 -7.27 43.05 10.20
N PRO A 372 -6.96 42.02 9.39
CA PRO A 372 -7.98 41.27 8.65
C PRO A 372 -9.05 40.60 9.52
N GLY A 373 -8.79 40.37 10.82
CA GLY A 373 -9.75 39.82 11.78
C GLY A 373 -10.73 40.85 12.37
N ASP A 374 -10.42 42.14 12.26
CA ASP A 374 -11.25 43.26 12.71
C ASP A 374 -12.31 43.59 11.65
N LEU A 375 -13.24 42.65 11.43
CA LEU A 375 -14.33 42.77 10.45
C LEU A 375 -15.53 43.57 10.99
N LEU A 376 -16.31 44.16 10.09
CA LEU A 376 -17.60 44.82 10.39
C LEU A 376 -18.73 43.81 10.61
#